data_AF-A0A7W2IVY1-F1
#
_entry.id   AF-A0A7W2IVY1-F1
#
_cell.length_a   1.000
_cell.length_b   1.000
_cell.length_c   1.000
_cell.angle_alpha   90.00
_cell.angle_beta   90.00
_cell.angle_gamma   90.00
#
_symmetry.space_group_name_H-M   'P 1'
#
loop_
_entity.id
_entity.type
_entity.pdbx_description
1 polymer ?
#
loop_
_entity_poly.entity_id
_entity_poly.type
_entity_poly.pdbx_seq_one_letter_code
_entity_poly.pdbx_strand_id
1 'polypeptide(L)'
;ISKHIDCKVQILEEDIPYRVDSIQLTQVIFNLIINAIHFSPENGTITVNVRQNIKNIIIEISDEGEGIDVSKSENIFNPFFTTK
;
A
#
# COMPACT_ATOMS: atom_id res chain seq x y z
N ILE A 1 14.72 -9.94 -9.94
CA ILE A 1 15.53 -9.07 -9.07
C ILE A 1 14.97 -9.25 -7.68
N SER A 2 15.69 -9.94 -6.79
CA SER A 2 15.30 -10.01 -5.38
C SER A 2 15.87 -8.75 -4.73
N LYS A 3 15.01 -7.86 -4.25
CA LYS A 3 15.42 -6.75 -3.38
C LYS A 3 15.30 -7.21 -1.94
N HIS A 4 16.23 -6.80 -1.08
CA HIS A 4 16.01 -6.86 0.35
C HIS A 4 15.06 -5.72 0.73
N ILE A 5 13.88 -6.04 1.27
CA ILE A 5 12.87 -5.07 1.67
C ILE A 5 12.44 -5.41 3.08
N ASP A 6 12.51 -4.43 3.98
CA ASP A 6 11.95 -4.54 5.32
C ASP A 6 10.46 -4.19 5.28
N CYS A 7 9.65 -4.90 6.07
CA CYS A 7 8.22 -4.61 6.19
C CYS A 7 7.88 -4.34 7.66
N LYS A 8 7.27 -3.18 7.92
CA LYS A 8 6.79 -2.79 9.24
C LYS A 8 5.28 -2.70 9.22
N VAL A 9 4.62 -3.42 10.11
CA VAL A 9 3.17 -3.39 10.27
C VAL A 9 2.83 -2.77 11.61
N GLN A 10 2.03 -1.72 11.59
CA GLN A 10 1.56 -1.01 12.78
C GLN A 10 0.04 -1.01 12.77
N ILE A 11 -0.55 -1.67 13.76
CA ILE A 11 -1.99 -1.75 13.94
C ILE A 11 -2.28 -1.07 15.29
N LEU A 12 -2.97 0.07 15.25
CA LEU A 12 -3.22 0.86 16.45
C LEU A 12 -4.33 0.29 17.33
N GLU A 13 -5.21 -0.54 16.77
CA GLU A 13 -6.36 -1.14 17.46
C GLU A 13 -6.41 -2.64 17.12
N GLU A 14 -6.35 -3.50 18.14
CA GLU A 14 -6.21 -4.96 17.97
C GLU A 14 -7.42 -5.61 17.27
N ASP A 15 -8.62 -5.08 17.51
CA ASP A 15 -9.87 -5.60 16.94
C ASP A 15 -10.69 -4.49 16.29
N ILE A 16 -10.74 -4.49 14.96
CA ILE A 16 -11.53 -3.53 14.18
C ILE A 16 -12.68 -4.28 13.47
N PRO A 17 -13.86 -4.39 14.08
CA PRO A 17 -14.97 -5.15 13.51
C PRO A 17 -15.54 -4.43 12.29
N TYR A 18 -15.38 -5.02 11.11
CA TYR A 18 -15.90 -4.48 9.85
C TYR A 18 -16.50 -5.55 8.96
N ARG A 19 -17.49 -5.15 8.15
CA ARG A 19 -18.01 -5.99 7.07
C ARG A 19 -17.26 -5.65 5.78
N VAL A 20 -16.53 -6.61 5.27
CA VAL A 20 -15.74 -6.46 4.04
C VAL A 20 -15.71 -7.79 3.29
N ASP A 21 -15.62 -7.71 1.97
CA ASP A 21 -15.23 -8.86 1.16
C ASP A 21 -13.73 -9.10 1.31
N SER A 22 -13.38 -10.12 2.11
CA SER A 22 -11.99 -10.47 2.40
C SER A 22 -11.15 -10.77 1.14
N ILE A 23 -11.77 -11.31 0.08
CA ILE A 23 -11.06 -11.67 -1.16
C ILE A 23 -10.68 -10.39 -1.90
N GLN A 24 -11.63 -9.47 -2.07
CA GLN A 24 -11.37 -8.20 -2.74
C GLN A 24 -10.40 -7.33 -1.95
N LEU A 25 -10.52 -7.28 -0.62
CA LEU A 25 -9.58 -6.54 0.22
C LEU A 25 -8.15 -7.10 0.10
N THR A 26 -8.01 -8.43 0.14
CA THR A 26 -6.72 -9.09 -0.04
C THR A 26 -6.10 -8.74 -1.40
N GLN A 27 -6.90 -8.72 -2.46
CA GLN A 27 -6.44 -8.34 -3.80
C GLN A 27 -5.95 -6.89 -3.86
N VAL A 28 -6.68 -5.95 -3.25
CA VAL A 28 -6.27 -4.54 -3.20
C VAL A 28 -4.96 -4.40 -2.44
N ILE A 29 -4.84 -5.00 -1.25
CA ILE A 29 -3.61 -4.94 -0.44
C ILE A 29 -2.44 -5.54 -1.21
N PHE A 30 -2.63 -6.70 -1.85
CA PHE A 30 -1.58 -7.36 -2.61
C PHE A 30 -1.07 -6.47 -3.76
N ASN A 31 -1.97 -5.85 -4.53
CA ASN A 31 -1.59 -4.96 -5.63
C ASN A 31 -0.76 -3.77 -5.15
N LEU A 32 -1.15 -3.16 -4.03
CA LEU A 32 -0.43 -2.02 -3.46
C LEU A 32 0.95 -2.43 -2.91
N ILE A 33 1.06 -3.57 -2.23
CA ILE A 33 2.34 -4.08 -1.73
C ILE A 33 3.30 -4.44 -2.87
N ILE A 34 2.81 -5.06 -3.95
CA ILE A 34 3.63 -5.37 -5.12
C ILE A 34 4.16 -4.09 -5.77
N ASN A 35 3.33 -3.05 -5.88
CA ASN A 35 3.77 -1.75 -6.38
C ASN A 35 4.85 -1.16 -5.47
N ALA A 36 4.62 -1.15 -4.15
CA ALA A 36 5.59 -0.67 -3.17
C ALA A 36 6.96 -1.38 -3.30
N ILE A 37 6.99 -2.71 -3.44
CA ILE A 37 8.23 -3.49 -3.65
C ILE A 37 8.93 -3.09 -4.96
N HIS A 38 8.15 -2.88 -6.03
CA HIS A 38 8.69 -2.52 -7.33
C HIS A 38 9.37 -1.15 -7.32
N PHE A 39 8.79 -0.16 -6.66
CA PHE A 39 9.28 1.23 -6.65
C PHE A 39 10.23 1.53 -5.49
N SER A 40 10.24 0.74 -4.42
CA SER A 40 11.19 0.88 -3.31
C SER A 40 12.65 0.67 -3.77
N PRO A 41 13.63 1.38 -3.18
CA PRO A 41 15.04 1.09 -3.38
C PRO A 41 15.46 -0.25 -2.73
N GLU A 42 16.68 -0.70 -3.01
CA GLU A 42 17.30 -1.82 -2.29
C GLU A 42 17.47 -1.47 -0.80
N ASN A 43 17.14 -2.40 0.08
CA ASN A 43 17.08 -2.20 1.54
C ASN A 43 16.05 -1.15 1.99
N GLY A 44 15.06 -0.83 1.15
CA GLY A 44 13.96 0.06 1.52
C GLY A 44 13.01 -0.57 2.53
N THR A 45 12.26 0.28 3.23
CA THR A 45 11.18 -0.15 4.14
C THR A 45 9.81 0.14 3.54
N ILE A 46 8.94 -0.87 3.55
CA ILE A 46 7.51 -0.70 3.35
C ILE A 46 6.83 -0.63 4.71
N THR A 47 6.02 0.40 4.94
CA THR A 47 5.26 0.58 6.18
C THR A 47 3.77 0.41 5.90
N VAL A 48 3.12 -0.46 6.65
CA VAL A 48 1.67 -0.67 6.64
C VAL A 48 1.09 -0.17 7.95
N ASN A 49 0.31 0.90 7.88
CA ASN A 49 -0.37 1.48 9.04
C ASN A 49 -1.87 1.21 8.94
N VAL A 50 -2.45 0.63 9.98
CA VAL A 50 -3.89 0.43 10.10
C VAL A 50 -4.38 1.24 11.30
N ARG A 51 -5.30 2.15 11.02
CA ARG A 51 -5.93 3.00 12.03
C ARG A 51 -7.41 3.14 11.77
N GLN A 52 -8.19 3.29 12.82
CA GLN A 52 -9.60 3.65 12.72
C GLN A 52 -9.79 5.14 13.00
N ASN A 53 -10.74 5.75 12.31
CA ASN A 53 -11.35 7.00 12.75
C ASN A 53 -12.84 6.77 13.04
N ILE A 54 -13.57 7.82 13.42
CA ILE A 54 -14.98 7.72 13.84
C ILE A 54 -15.86 6.94 12.86
N LYS A 55 -15.55 6.93 11.55
CA LYS A 55 -16.41 6.33 10.51
C LYS A 55 -15.74 5.24 9.68
N ASN A 56 -14.42 5.22 9.57
CA ASN A 56 -13.69 4.43 8.59
C ASN A 56 -12.48 3.74 9.20
N ILE A 57 -12.11 2.61 8.60
CA ILE A 57 -10.76 2.04 8.69
C ILE A 57 -9.91 2.68 7.61
N ILE A 58 -8.73 3.14 7.98
CA ILE A 58 -7.73 3.67 7.07
C ILE A 58 -6.55 2.69 7.08
N ILE A 59 -6.30 2.09 5.92
CA ILE A 59 -5.12 1.28 5.65
C ILE A 59 -4.21 2.12 4.78
N GLU A 60 -3.03 2.42 5.27
CA GLU A 60 -1.99 3.18 4.58
C GLU A 60 -0.81 2.26 4.30
N ILE A 61 -0.35 2.24 3.05
CA ILE A 61 0.81 1.49 2.59
C ILE A 61 1.77 2.51 2.02
N SER A 62 2.94 2.67 2.64
CA SER A 62 3.97 3.64 2.26
C SER A 62 5.26 2.92 1.89
N ASP A 63 5.90 3.41 0.84
CA ASP A 63 7.21 2.96 0.38
C ASP A 63 8.21 4.12 0.31
N GLU A 64 9.50 3.80 0.17
CA GLU A 64 10.61 4.76 0.12
C GLU A 64 11.12 5.00 -1.32
N GLY A 65 10.28 4.73 -2.32
CA GLY A 65 10.59 4.98 -3.73
C GLY A 65 10.61 6.45 -4.11
N GLU A 66 10.89 6.73 -5.38
CA GLU A 66 11.00 8.10 -5.94
C GLU A 66 9.66 8.86 -5.97
N GLY A 67 8.56 8.20 -5.58
CA GLY A 67 7.22 8.75 -5.60
C GLY A 67 6.64 8.83 -7.01
N ILE A 68 5.55 9.60 -7.14
CA ILE A 68 4.82 9.76 -8.40
C ILE A 68 4.86 11.24 -8.77
N ASP A 69 5.21 11.53 -10.03
CA ASP A 69 5.11 12.88 -10.58
C ASP A 69 3.66 13.37 -10.46
N VAL A 70 3.46 14.57 -9.91
CA VAL A 70 2.14 15.18 -9.69
C VAL A 70 1.31 15.22 -10.98
N SER A 71 1.96 15.41 -12.14
CA SER A 71 1.30 15.39 -13.45
C SER A 71 0.70 14.04 -13.84
N LYS A 72 1.17 12.94 -13.23
CA LYS A 72 0.72 11.57 -13.47
C LYS A 72 -0.30 11.08 -12.44
N SER A 73 -0.50 11.81 -11.35
CA SER A 73 -1.34 11.40 -10.21
C SER A 73 -2.79 11.10 -10.59
N GLU A 74 -3.35 11.75 -11.61
CA GLU A 74 -4.72 11.49 -12.06
C GLU A 74 -4.87 10.16 -12.80
N ASN A 75 -3.78 9.66 -13.39
CA ASN A 75 -3.80 8.48 -14.25
C ASN A 75 -3.46 7.18 -13.53
N ILE A 76 -2.92 7.24 -12.30
CA ILE A 76 -2.45 6.03 -11.57
C ILE A 76 -3.57 5.04 -11.23
N PHE A 77 -4.82 5.51 -11.24
CA PHE A 77 -6.01 4.68 -11.02
C PHE A 77 -6.68 4.21 -12.32
N ASN A 78 -6.19 4.64 -13.48
CA ASN A 78 -6.72 4.20 -14.76
C ASN A 78 -6.30 2.74 -15.00
N PRO A 79 -7.23 1.87 -15.43
CA PRO A 79 -6.89 0.50 -15.80
C PRO A 79 -5.74 0.46 -16.80
N PHE A 80 -4.78 -0.44 -16.57
CA PHE A 80 -3.58 -0.66 -17.41
C PHE A 80 -2.54 0.47 -17.44
N PHE A 81 -2.71 1.55 -16.67
CA PHE A 81 -1.69 2.58 -16.56
C PHE A 81 -0.47 2.06 -15.79
N THR A 82 0.72 2.22 -16.35
CA THR A 82 1.98 1.87 -15.71
C THR A 82 3.09 2.81 -16.16
N THR A 83 4.01 3.13 -15.25
CA THR A 83 5.24 3.90 -15.54
C THR A 83 6.48 3.02 -15.49
N LYS A 84 6.31 1.69 -15.44
CA LYS A 84 7.39 0.73 -15.63
C LYS A 84 8.00 0.86 -17.03
#